data_AF-A0A223KX36-F1
#
_entry.id   AF-A0A223KX36-F1
#
_cell.length_a   1.000
_cell.length_b   1.000
_cell.length_c   1.000
_cell.angle_alpha   90.00
_cell.angle_beta   90.00
_cell.angle_gamma   90.00
#
_symmetry.space_group_name_H-M   'P 1'
#
loop_
_entity.id
_entity.type
_entity.pdbx_description
1 polymer ?
#
loop_
_entity_poly.entity_id
_entity_poly.type
_entity_poly.pdbx_seq_one_letter_code
_entity_poly.pdbx_strand_id
1 'polypeptide(L)'
;MNINVGDIVARASYKFDLLFRVIDIYHNEKGEKIVLLYGEDVRLMADAPYGDLRKMDNIEVQERKKVEDMRLSRSLYLFQQDYELIREKSEYEVTGGYQTDNEYFQVPGKVLHIDGDPLYLQKCLDLYSKFQVPVQGVHCHEKEMHLKIGELIDKHRPDIIVITGHDAYSKSKGKVSDIKAYRHSRHFVQTVKEARKKVPHLDQLVIFAGACQSHFESLIRAGANFASSPSRVNIHALDPVYIVARICFTPFMDRVNVWDVLRNTLTGEKGLGGIETRGLLRTGMPYRKHEEDF
;
A
#
# COMPACT_ATOMS: atom_id res chain seq x y z
N MET A 1 18.95 -29.02 -11.76
CA MET A 1 18.99 -28.17 -10.55
C MET A 1 17.71 -28.42 -9.76
N ASN A 2 17.81 -28.73 -8.47
CA ASN A 2 16.64 -28.88 -7.60
C ASN A 2 16.20 -27.51 -7.09
N ILE A 3 14.89 -27.25 -7.16
CA ILE A 3 14.23 -26.09 -6.56
C ILE A 3 13.75 -26.50 -5.17
N ASN A 4 14.17 -25.72 -4.17
CA ASN A 4 13.81 -25.92 -2.77
C ASN A 4 12.99 -24.73 -2.25
N VAL A 5 12.31 -24.94 -1.12
CA VAL A 5 11.63 -23.85 -0.40
C VAL A 5 12.64 -22.75 -0.04
N GLY A 6 12.26 -21.50 -0.27
CA GLY A 6 13.10 -20.31 -0.09
C GLY A 6 13.88 -19.88 -1.33
N ASP A 7 14.00 -20.72 -2.37
CA ASP A 7 14.66 -20.34 -3.61
C ASP A 7 13.89 -19.25 -4.36
N ILE A 8 14.63 -18.43 -5.11
CA ILE A 8 14.05 -17.44 -6.02
C ILE A 8 13.96 -18.05 -7.42
N VAL A 9 12.76 -18.01 -7.98
CA VAL A 9 12.41 -18.62 -9.26
C VAL A 9 11.64 -17.63 -10.11
N ALA A 10 11.58 -17.88 -11.41
CA ALA A 10 10.71 -17.17 -12.34
C ALA A 10 9.98 -18.17 -13.25
N ARG A 11 8.81 -17.78 -13.74
CA ARG A 11 7.92 -18.65 -14.52
C ARG A 11 8.16 -18.50 -16.02
N ALA A 12 8.40 -19.62 -16.71
CA ALA A 12 8.62 -19.65 -18.16
C ALA A 12 7.35 -19.23 -18.92
N SER A 13 6.18 -19.66 -18.46
CA SER A 13 4.87 -19.32 -19.04
C SER A 13 4.58 -17.81 -19.06
N TYR A 14 5.26 -17.05 -18.19
CA TYR A 14 5.16 -15.59 -18.10
C TYR A 14 6.46 -14.89 -18.52
N LYS A 15 7.30 -15.57 -19.31
CA LYS A 15 8.55 -15.03 -19.86
C LYS A 15 9.53 -14.52 -18.80
N PHE A 16 9.48 -15.09 -17.60
CA PHE A 16 10.34 -14.71 -16.47
C PHE A 16 10.22 -13.23 -16.06
N ASP A 17 9.02 -12.66 -16.23
CA ASP A 17 8.69 -11.26 -15.94
C ASP A 17 8.88 -10.88 -14.47
N LEU A 18 8.50 -11.77 -13.56
CA LEU A 18 8.47 -11.54 -12.13
C LEU A 18 9.36 -12.54 -11.37
N LEU A 19 9.95 -12.05 -10.28
CA LEU A 19 10.64 -12.88 -9.30
C LEU A 19 9.64 -13.40 -8.27
N PHE A 20 9.73 -14.69 -8.00
CA PHE A 20 8.95 -15.37 -6.99
C PHE A 20 9.87 -16.09 -6.01
N ARG A 21 9.46 -16.11 -4.75
CA ARG A 21 10.02 -16.98 -3.72
C ARG A 21 9.17 -18.23 -3.60
N VAL A 22 9.84 -19.38 -3.52
CA VAL A 22 9.18 -20.66 -3.26
C VAL A 22 8.76 -20.72 -1.79
N ILE A 23 7.46 -20.82 -1.56
CA ILE A 23 6.88 -20.94 -0.21
C ILE A 23 6.67 -22.40 0.17
N ASP A 24 6.21 -23.21 -0.78
CA ASP A 24 5.91 -24.61 -0.52
C ASP A 24 6.00 -25.45 -1.81
N ILE A 25 6.18 -26.76 -1.66
CA ILE A 25 6.24 -27.73 -2.76
C ILE A 25 5.43 -28.95 -2.36
N TYR A 26 4.33 -29.22 -3.08
CA TYR A 26 3.42 -30.32 -2.80
C TYR A 26 3.05 -31.09 -4.08
N HIS A 27 2.38 -32.23 -3.93
CA HIS A 27 1.83 -32.98 -5.06
C HIS A 27 0.31 -32.80 -5.11
N ASN A 28 -0.24 -32.54 -6.30
CA ASN A 28 -1.69 -32.46 -6.47
C ASN A 28 -2.33 -33.86 -6.48
N GLU A 29 -3.66 -33.93 -6.57
CA GLU A 29 -4.43 -35.19 -6.62
C GLU A 29 -4.05 -36.09 -7.81
N LYS A 30 -3.42 -35.53 -8.85
CA LYS A 30 -2.93 -36.24 -10.04
C LYS A 30 -1.47 -36.69 -9.92
N GLY A 31 -0.83 -36.46 -8.76
CA GLY A 31 0.58 -36.78 -8.53
C GLY A 31 1.58 -35.80 -9.16
N GLU A 32 1.12 -34.67 -9.71
CA GLU A 32 2.01 -33.67 -10.30
C GLU A 32 2.62 -32.78 -9.22
N LYS A 33 3.92 -32.52 -9.32
CA LYS A 33 4.64 -31.65 -8.40
C LYS A 33 4.31 -30.18 -8.68
N ILE A 34 3.59 -29.57 -7.75
CA ILE A 34 3.18 -28.17 -7.78
C ILE A 34 3.99 -27.38 -6.76
N VAL A 35 4.32 -26.14 -7.11
CA VAL A 35 5.11 -25.23 -6.29
C VAL A 35 4.27 -23.99 -6.00
N LEU A 36 4.16 -23.65 -4.72
CA LEU A 36 3.52 -22.43 -4.26
C LEU A 36 4.54 -21.28 -4.27
N LEU A 37 4.18 -20.21 -4.94
CA LEU A 37 5.03 -19.06 -5.23
C LEU A 37 4.46 -17.78 -4.63
N TYR A 38 5.36 -16.92 -4.18
CA TYR A 38 5.05 -15.60 -3.66
C TYR A 38 5.88 -14.54 -4.36
N GLY A 39 5.25 -13.50 -4.91
CA GLY A 39 5.93 -12.43 -5.61
C GLY A 39 6.86 -11.63 -4.69
N GLU A 40 8.08 -11.34 -5.15
CA GLU A 40 9.02 -10.53 -4.36
C GLU A 40 8.56 -9.06 -4.27
N ASP A 41 8.10 -8.47 -5.37
CA ASP A 41 7.82 -7.02 -5.44
C ASP A 41 6.35 -6.68 -5.77
N VAL A 42 5.62 -7.69 -6.26
CA VAL A 42 4.21 -7.55 -6.67
C VAL A 42 3.33 -8.43 -5.83
N ARG A 43 2.14 -7.93 -5.50
CA ARG A 43 1.19 -8.56 -4.60
C ARG A 43 0.46 -9.78 -5.20
N LEU A 44 1.21 -10.86 -5.43
CA LEU A 44 0.77 -12.04 -6.16
C LEU A 44 1.21 -13.32 -5.46
N MET A 45 0.26 -14.21 -5.23
CA MET A 45 0.52 -15.63 -4.95
C MET A 45 0.07 -16.46 -6.14
N ALA A 46 0.86 -17.45 -6.52
CA ALA A 46 0.55 -18.33 -7.63
C ALA A 46 1.02 -19.75 -7.33
N ASP A 47 0.24 -20.73 -7.77
CA ASP A 47 0.69 -22.10 -7.94
C ASP A 47 1.24 -22.28 -9.37
N ALA A 48 2.29 -23.08 -9.49
CA ALA A 48 2.91 -23.40 -10.78
C ALA A 48 3.43 -24.84 -10.80
N PRO A 49 3.31 -25.55 -11.94
CA PRO A 49 3.99 -26.82 -12.13
C PRO A 49 5.51 -26.66 -11.97
N TYR A 50 6.18 -27.64 -11.37
CA TYR A 50 7.64 -27.59 -11.17
C TYR A 50 8.41 -27.33 -12.49
N GLY A 51 7.94 -27.87 -13.61
CA GLY A 51 8.54 -27.68 -14.93
C GLY A 51 8.37 -26.27 -15.54
N ASP A 52 7.45 -25.45 -15.02
CA ASP A 52 7.28 -24.05 -15.42
C ASP A 52 8.35 -23.13 -14.79
N LEU A 53 9.15 -23.66 -13.85
CA LEU A 53 10.03 -22.85 -13.01
C LEU A 53 11.48 -22.95 -13.41
N ARG A 54 12.11 -21.78 -13.48
CA ARG A 54 13.56 -21.65 -13.59
C ARG A 54 14.09 -21.02 -12.30
N LYS A 55 15.01 -21.72 -11.63
CA LYS A 55 15.80 -21.14 -10.54
C LYS A 55 16.63 -20.00 -11.10
N MET A 56 16.51 -18.83 -10.49
CA MET A 56 17.24 -17.64 -10.93
C MET A 56 18.64 -17.67 -10.34
N ASP A 57 19.64 -17.28 -11.13
CA ASP A 57 21.00 -17.15 -10.63
C ASP A 57 21.11 -15.97 -9.67
N ASN A 58 22.00 -16.07 -8.69
CA ASN A 58 22.23 -15.04 -7.69
C ASN A 58 22.62 -13.72 -8.35
N ILE A 59 23.39 -13.73 -9.44
CA ILE A 59 23.77 -12.49 -10.15
C ILE A 59 22.52 -11.77 -10.70
N GLU A 60 21.65 -12.49 -11.42
CA GLU A 60 20.43 -11.90 -12.01
C GLU A 60 19.47 -11.41 -10.92
N VAL A 61 19.34 -12.15 -9.82
CA VAL A 61 18.54 -11.73 -8.65
C VAL A 61 19.08 -10.43 -8.05
N GLN A 62 20.40 -10.33 -7.87
CA GLN A 62 21.02 -9.12 -7.31
C GLN A 62 20.89 -7.93 -8.26
N GLU A 63 21.00 -8.12 -9.57
CA GLU A 63 20.77 -7.06 -10.55
C GLU A 63 19.34 -6.53 -10.50
N ARG A 64 18.33 -7.42 -10.46
CA ARG A 64 16.93 -7.00 -10.33
C ARG A 64 16.65 -6.30 -9.00
N LYS A 65 17.21 -6.79 -7.89
CA LYS A 65 17.13 -6.12 -6.59
C LYS A 65 17.73 -4.72 -6.61
N LYS A 66 18.89 -4.54 -7.23
CA LYS A 66 19.50 -3.20 -7.40
C LYS A 66 18.60 -2.25 -8.17
N VAL A 67 17.92 -2.73 -9.22
CA VAL A 67 16.95 -1.91 -9.96
C VAL A 67 15.79 -1.48 -9.06
N GLU A 68 15.28 -2.39 -8.24
CA GLU A 68 14.19 -2.08 -7.31
C GLU A 68 14.64 -1.12 -6.19
N ASP A 69 15.82 -1.32 -5.63
CA ASP A 69 16.43 -0.40 -4.65
C ASP A 69 16.65 0.99 -5.24
N MET A 70 17.08 1.08 -6.51
CA MET A 70 17.20 2.36 -7.23
C MET A 70 15.85 3.05 -7.40
N ARG A 71 14.77 2.31 -7.71
CA ARG A 71 13.41 2.87 -7.81
C ARG A 71 12.92 3.39 -6.48
N LEU A 72 13.09 2.61 -5.41
CA LEU A 72 12.73 3.02 -4.06
C LEU A 72 13.51 4.26 -3.63
N SER A 73 14.83 4.28 -3.86
CA SER A 73 15.70 5.42 -3.52
C SER A 73 15.27 6.69 -4.26
N ARG A 74 14.92 6.57 -5.54
CA ARG A 74 14.38 7.70 -6.33
C ARG A 74 13.05 8.19 -5.79
N SER A 75 12.14 7.28 -5.41
CA SER A 75 10.85 7.63 -4.84
C SER A 75 11.01 8.36 -3.50
N LEU A 76 11.91 7.88 -2.63
CA LEU A 76 12.25 8.52 -1.36
C LEU A 76 12.86 9.90 -1.56
N TYR A 77 13.80 10.04 -2.50
CA TYR A 77 14.43 11.32 -2.82
C TYR A 77 13.41 12.37 -3.28
N LEU A 78 12.53 12.02 -4.24
CA LEU A 78 11.49 12.92 -4.71
C LEU A 78 10.51 13.29 -3.59
N PHE A 79 10.19 12.33 -2.72
CA PHE A 79 9.33 12.56 -1.58
C PHE A 79 9.95 13.53 -0.56
N GLN A 80 11.24 13.36 -0.25
CA GLN A 80 11.97 14.25 0.65
C GLN A 80 12.05 15.67 0.10
N GLN A 81 12.32 15.82 -1.20
CA GLN A 81 12.35 17.12 -1.86
C GLN A 81 10.99 17.83 -1.80
N ASP A 82 9.90 17.11 -2.11
CA ASP A 82 8.53 17.65 -1.99
C ASP A 82 8.23 18.05 -0.54
N TYR A 83 8.68 17.25 0.44
CA TYR A 83 8.47 17.50 1.85
C TYR A 83 9.21 18.73 2.37
N GLU A 84 10.47 18.91 2.00
CA GLU A 84 11.27 20.09 2.35
C GLU A 84 10.63 21.37 1.81
N LEU A 85 10.18 21.35 0.55
CA LEU A 85 9.49 22.48 -0.07
C LEU A 85 8.19 22.85 0.68
N ILE A 86 7.41 21.84 1.08
CA ILE A 86 6.20 22.04 1.88
C ILE A 86 6.54 22.62 3.24
N ARG A 87 7.63 22.16 3.87
CA ARG A 87 8.07 22.66 5.17
C ARG A 87 8.49 24.12 5.09
N GLU A 88 9.32 24.49 4.12
CA GLU A 88 9.74 25.87 3.89
C GLU A 88 8.56 26.81 3.63
N LYS A 89 7.61 26.39 2.79
CA LYS A 89 6.37 27.14 2.54
C LYS A 89 5.56 27.34 3.82
N SER A 90 5.41 26.28 4.61
CA SER A 90 4.68 26.33 5.88
C SER A 90 5.37 27.24 6.89
N GLU A 91 6.70 27.17 7.00
CA GLU A 91 7.50 28.04 7.86
C GLU A 91 7.31 29.52 7.47
N TYR A 92 7.37 29.83 6.17
CA TYR A 92 7.14 31.19 5.67
C TYR A 92 5.73 31.72 6.00
N GLU A 93 4.68 30.91 5.78
CA GLU A 93 3.29 31.28 6.08
C GLU A 93 3.07 31.51 7.59
N VAL A 94 3.72 30.69 8.42
CA VAL A 94 3.55 30.70 9.87
C VAL A 94 4.28 31.87 10.53
N THR A 95 5.48 32.21 10.04
CA THR A 95 6.28 33.31 10.60
C THR A 95 5.90 34.68 10.05
N GLY A 96 5.06 34.74 9.01
CA GLY A 96 4.77 35.98 8.28
C GLY A 96 6.01 36.59 7.62
N GLY A 97 7.03 35.77 7.34
CA GLY A 97 8.32 36.21 6.79
C GLY A 97 9.33 36.74 7.81
N TYR A 98 9.03 36.71 9.11
CA TYR A 98 9.99 37.09 10.16
C TYR A 98 10.85 35.91 10.58
N GLN A 99 12.16 36.11 10.80
CA GLN A 99 12.98 35.09 11.44
C GLN A 99 12.61 35.00 12.92
N THR A 100 11.93 33.92 13.33
CA THR A 100 11.66 33.63 14.73
C THR A 100 12.51 32.45 15.19
N ASP A 101 13.24 32.59 16.29
CA ASP A 101 14.03 31.51 16.91
C ASP A 101 13.18 30.37 17.53
N ASN A 102 11.86 30.42 17.39
CA ASN A 102 10.97 29.40 17.92
C ASN A 102 11.01 28.15 17.03
N GLU A 103 11.34 26.99 17.61
CA GLU A 103 11.25 25.71 16.91
C GLU A 103 9.77 25.36 16.65
N TYR A 104 9.49 24.90 15.43
CA TYR A 104 8.19 24.37 15.01
C TYR A 104 8.21 22.84 15.10
N PHE A 105 7.03 22.24 15.22
CA PHE A 105 6.88 20.79 15.09
C PHE A 105 5.77 20.45 14.10
N GLN A 106 5.92 19.30 13.44
CA GLN A 106 4.95 18.78 12.49
C GLN A 106 4.25 17.56 13.08
N VAL A 107 2.93 17.51 12.90
CA VAL A 107 2.09 16.40 13.32
C VAL A 107 1.52 15.76 12.05
N PRO A 108 2.15 14.68 11.54
CA PRO A 108 1.64 13.92 10.41
C PRO A 108 0.40 13.10 10.80
N GLY A 109 -0.40 12.72 9.82
CA GLY A 109 -1.58 11.86 10.03
C GLY A 109 -1.21 10.44 10.44
N LYS A 110 -1.97 9.84 11.36
CA LYS A 110 -1.77 8.46 11.84
C LYS A 110 -2.38 7.43 10.90
N VAL A 111 -1.63 6.39 10.60
CA VAL A 111 -2.04 5.33 9.66
C VAL A 111 -2.36 4.03 10.41
N LEU A 112 -3.48 3.41 10.06
CA LEU A 112 -3.79 2.03 10.40
C LEU A 112 -3.80 1.19 9.12
N HIS A 113 -2.84 0.28 8.98
CA HIS A 113 -2.77 -0.65 7.85
C HIS A 113 -3.28 -2.03 8.26
N ILE A 114 -4.39 -2.46 7.66
CA ILE A 114 -4.97 -3.78 7.84
C ILE A 114 -4.74 -4.59 6.56
N ASP A 115 -4.12 -5.76 6.71
CA ASP A 115 -3.75 -6.59 5.58
C ASP A 115 -4.11 -8.07 5.79
N GLY A 116 -4.65 -8.72 4.75
CA GLY A 116 -4.91 -10.17 4.73
C GLY A 116 -3.67 -11.05 4.61
N ASP A 117 -2.54 -10.47 4.21
CA ASP A 117 -1.25 -11.11 4.03
C ASP A 117 -0.21 -10.55 5.02
N PRO A 118 0.32 -11.37 5.93
CA PRO A 118 1.29 -10.91 6.93
C PRO A 118 2.65 -10.54 6.32
N LEU A 119 3.06 -11.18 5.21
CA LEU A 119 4.34 -10.91 4.55
C LEU A 119 4.26 -9.59 3.77
N TYR A 120 3.16 -9.31 3.07
CA TYR A 120 2.99 -7.99 2.43
C TYR A 120 2.83 -6.89 3.46
N LEU A 121 2.09 -7.14 4.55
CA LEU A 121 1.98 -6.17 5.63
C LEU A 121 3.36 -5.75 6.11
N GLN A 122 4.24 -6.72 6.44
CA GLN A 122 5.58 -6.42 6.91
C GLN A 122 6.38 -5.59 5.90
N LYS A 123 6.33 -5.95 4.61
CA LYS A 123 6.98 -5.17 3.54
C LYS A 123 6.47 -3.73 3.48
N CYS A 124 5.15 -3.52 3.59
CA CYS A 124 4.58 -2.18 3.61
C CYS A 124 5.01 -1.39 4.86
N LEU A 125 5.05 -2.03 6.04
CA LEU A 125 5.53 -1.39 7.28
C LEU A 125 7.00 -0.99 7.19
N ASP A 126 7.86 -1.84 6.62
CA ASP A 126 9.27 -1.52 6.40
C ASP A 126 9.43 -0.32 5.46
N LEU A 127 8.59 -0.22 4.42
CA LEU A 127 8.57 0.94 3.52
C LEU A 127 8.05 2.20 4.23
N TYR A 128 6.95 2.13 4.99
CA TYR A 128 6.45 3.26 5.78
C TYR A 128 7.52 3.81 6.73
N SER A 129 8.29 2.92 7.36
CA SER A 129 9.40 3.31 8.24
C SER A 129 10.45 4.15 7.50
N LYS A 130 10.75 3.83 6.23
CA LYS A 130 11.68 4.63 5.40
C LYS A 130 11.12 6.02 5.08
N PHE A 131 9.80 6.14 4.95
CA PHE A 131 9.09 7.42 4.78
C PHE A 131 8.78 8.13 6.11
N GLN A 132 9.15 7.55 7.26
CA GLN A 132 8.85 8.08 8.60
C GLN A 132 7.34 8.29 8.86
N VAL A 133 6.49 7.48 8.22
CA VAL A 133 5.03 7.53 8.41
C VAL A 133 4.66 6.84 9.74
N PRO A 134 3.89 7.49 10.64
CA PRO A 134 3.41 6.84 11.85
C PRO A 134 2.31 5.83 11.54
N VAL A 135 2.66 4.54 11.56
CA VAL A 135 1.76 3.45 11.14
C VAL A 135 1.63 2.36 12.21
N GLN A 136 0.41 1.86 12.38
CA GLN A 136 0.12 0.60 13.06
C GLN A 136 -0.31 -0.46 12.03
N GLY A 137 0.36 -1.60 12.02
CA GLY A 137 -0.03 -2.76 11.20
C GLY A 137 -0.90 -3.75 11.97
N VAL A 138 -1.92 -4.31 11.30
CA VAL A 138 -2.76 -5.40 11.81
C VAL A 138 -2.98 -6.44 10.72
N HIS A 139 -2.51 -7.67 10.96
CA HIS A 139 -2.87 -8.79 10.10
C HIS A 139 -4.31 -9.23 10.40
N CYS A 140 -5.14 -9.33 9.38
CA CYS A 140 -6.52 -9.77 9.50
C CYS A 140 -7.00 -10.35 8.17
N HIS A 141 -7.53 -11.58 8.18
CA HIS A 141 -8.10 -12.17 6.97
C HIS A 141 -9.25 -11.32 6.40
N GLU A 142 -9.36 -11.29 5.07
CA GLU A 142 -10.27 -10.39 4.33
C GLU A 142 -11.72 -10.59 4.75
N LYS A 143 -12.09 -11.85 5.04
CA LYS A 143 -13.44 -12.22 5.50
C LYS A 143 -13.78 -11.70 6.89
N GLU A 144 -12.79 -11.34 7.70
CA GLU A 144 -12.98 -10.88 9.08
C GLU A 144 -12.79 -9.37 9.24
N MET A 145 -12.15 -8.70 8.28
CA MET A 145 -11.79 -7.27 8.40
C MET A 145 -12.98 -6.39 8.75
N HIS A 146 -14.14 -6.63 8.14
CA HIS A 146 -15.34 -5.85 8.37
C HIS A 146 -15.91 -6.02 9.79
N LEU A 147 -15.62 -7.12 10.48
CA LEU A 147 -16.04 -7.35 11.86
C LEU A 147 -15.12 -6.62 12.84
N LYS A 148 -13.82 -6.56 12.54
CA LYS A 148 -12.79 -6.01 13.44
C LYS A 148 -12.55 -4.50 13.24
N ILE A 149 -12.86 -3.96 12.06
CA ILE A 149 -12.51 -2.57 11.70
C ILE A 149 -13.06 -1.54 12.68
N GLY A 150 -14.28 -1.73 13.20
CA GLY A 150 -14.88 -0.79 14.15
C GLY A 150 -14.08 -0.66 15.45
N GLU A 151 -13.70 -1.78 16.04
CA GLU A 151 -12.89 -1.82 17.27
C GLU A 151 -11.48 -1.25 17.04
N LEU A 152 -10.89 -1.53 15.87
CA LEU A 152 -9.57 -1.01 15.52
C LEU A 152 -9.57 0.52 15.36
N ILE A 153 -10.62 1.09 14.79
CA ILE A 153 -10.81 2.54 14.70
C ILE A 153 -10.92 3.14 16.10
N ASP A 154 -11.75 2.57 16.97
CA ASP A 154 -11.95 3.08 18.33
C ASP A 154 -10.65 3.06 19.14
N LYS A 155 -9.85 1.99 18.98
CA LYS A 155 -8.58 1.77 19.67
C LYS A 155 -7.46 2.68 19.18
N HIS A 156 -7.25 2.73 17.86
CA HIS A 156 -6.08 3.39 17.28
C HIS A 156 -6.32 4.84 16.85
N ARG A 157 -7.59 5.24 16.66
CA ARG A 157 -8.02 6.56 16.19
C ARG A 157 -7.17 7.05 15.00
N PRO A 158 -7.14 6.30 13.89
CA PRO A 158 -6.35 6.66 12.73
C PRO A 158 -6.97 7.82 11.94
N ASP A 159 -6.13 8.57 11.24
CA ASP A 159 -6.55 9.56 10.23
C ASP A 159 -6.61 8.92 8.83
N ILE A 160 -5.79 7.88 8.59
CA ILE A 160 -5.78 7.07 7.36
C ILE A 160 -5.97 5.59 7.71
N ILE A 161 -6.86 4.91 6.98
CA ILE A 161 -6.96 3.44 7.00
C ILE A 161 -6.58 2.88 5.65
N VAL A 162 -5.71 1.88 5.65
CA VAL A 162 -5.31 1.10 4.48
C VAL A 162 -5.88 -0.30 4.63
N ILE A 163 -6.77 -0.70 3.72
CA ILE A 163 -7.46 -1.99 3.72
C ILE A 163 -7.00 -2.78 2.49
N THR A 164 -6.08 -3.70 2.68
CA THR A 164 -5.49 -4.46 1.56
C THR A 164 -5.53 -5.96 1.87
N GLY A 165 -5.44 -6.81 0.86
CA GLY A 165 -5.52 -8.27 1.05
C GLY A 165 -5.28 -9.01 -0.25
N HIS A 166 -5.81 -10.21 -0.40
CA HIS A 166 -5.82 -10.91 -1.67
C HIS A 166 -7.11 -10.62 -2.41
N ASP A 167 -7.03 -10.45 -3.72
CA ASP A 167 -8.21 -10.43 -4.58
C ASP A 167 -7.84 -10.93 -5.97
N ALA A 168 -8.85 -11.34 -6.73
CA ALA A 168 -8.67 -11.80 -8.09
C ALA A 168 -9.99 -11.74 -8.82
N TYR A 169 -9.96 -11.31 -10.07
CA TYR A 169 -11.10 -11.35 -10.97
C TYR A 169 -11.18 -12.72 -11.67
N SER A 170 -12.35 -13.32 -11.64
CA SER A 170 -12.62 -14.60 -12.29
C SER A 170 -13.65 -14.44 -13.41
N LYS A 171 -13.18 -14.56 -14.67
CA LYS A 171 -14.04 -14.50 -15.86
C LYS A 171 -15.15 -15.55 -15.88
N SER A 172 -14.93 -16.70 -15.25
CA SER A 172 -15.94 -17.77 -15.19
C SER A 172 -17.07 -17.47 -14.21
N LYS A 173 -16.85 -16.56 -13.24
CA LYS A 173 -17.85 -16.19 -12.23
C LYS A 173 -18.74 -15.02 -12.63
N GLY A 174 -18.42 -14.30 -13.71
CA GLY A 174 -19.23 -13.20 -14.19
C GLY A 174 -18.45 -12.17 -15.02
N LYS A 175 -19.11 -11.07 -15.34
CA LYS A 175 -18.52 -9.92 -16.05
C LYS A 175 -17.64 -9.11 -15.11
N VAL A 176 -16.74 -8.29 -15.67
CA VAL A 176 -15.86 -7.38 -14.92
C VAL A 176 -16.65 -6.43 -14.01
N SER A 177 -17.86 -6.02 -14.41
CA SER A 177 -18.74 -5.16 -13.62
C SER A 177 -19.48 -5.87 -12.48
N ASP A 178 -19.40 -7.20 -12.40
CA ASP A 178 -20.06 -7.96 -11.35
C ASP A 178 -19.11 -8.20 -10.18
N ILE A 179 -19.41 -7.58 -9.03
CA ILE A 179 -18.65 -7.76 -7.80
C ILE A 179 -18.61 -9.23 -7.31
N LYS A 180 -19.54 -10.10 -7.72
CA LYS A 180 -19.50 -11.55 -7.44
C LYS A 180 -18.36 -12.27 -8.16
N ALA A 181 -17.87 -11.70 -9.26
CA ALA A 181 -16.77 -12.27 -10.03
C ALA A 181 -15.41 -12.13 -9.33
N TYR A 182 -15.36 -11.43 -8.18
CA TYR A 182 -14.15 -11.12 -7.44
C TYR A 182 -14.12 -11.91 -6.15
N ARG A 183 -12.92 -12.38 -5.77
CA ARG A 183 -12.74 -13.26 -4.61
C ARG A 183 -13.04 -12.54 -3.30
N HIS A 184 -12.53 -11.32 -3.12
CA HIS A 184 -12.62 -10.60 -1.85
C HIS A 184 -13.07 -9.14 -1.95
N SER A 185 -13.24 -8.56 -3.14
CA SER A 185 -13.77 -7.19 -3.31
C SER A 185 -15.02 -6.91 -2.47
N ARG A 186 -15.93 -7.89 -2.34
CA ARG A 186 -17.13 -7.77 -1.50
C ARG A 186 -16.81 -7.52 -0.02
N HIS A 187 -15.82 -8.21 0.51
CA HIS A 187 -15.40 -8.06 1.90
C HIS A 187 -14.74 -6.69 2.10
N PHE A 188 -13.85 -6.25 1.19
CA PHE A 188 -13.28 -4.91 1.25
C PHE A 188 -14.34 -3.81 1.21
N VAL A 189 -15.32 -3.93 0.31
CA VAL A 189 -16.46 -3.00 0.25
C VAL A 189 -17.23 -2.97 1.57
N GLN A 190 -17.45 -4.12 2.19
CA GLN A 190 -18.10 -4.19 3.49
C GLN A 190 -17.26 -3.52 4.58
N THR A 191 -15.95 -3.79 4.63
CA THR A 191 -15.03 -3.14 5.58
C THR A 191 -15.03 -1.62 5.44
N VAL A 192 -14.98 -1.10 4.21
CA VAL A 192 -15.06 0.35 3.94
C VAL A 192 -16.38 0.92 4.47
N LYS A 193 -17.51 0.24 4.23
CA LYS A 193 -18.82 0.68 4.73
C LYS A 193 -18.88 0.69 6.26
N GLU A 194 -18.36 -0.34 6.92
CA GLU A 194 -18.31 -0.38 8.39
C GLU A 194 -17.42 0.73 8.96
N ALA A 195 -16.27 1.02 8.34
CA ALA A 195 -15.45 2.17 8.70
C ALA A 195 -16.20 3.50 8.53
N ARG A 196 -16.96 3.66 7.44
CA ARG A 196 -17.77 4.86 7.18
C ARG A 196 -18.97 5.02 8.10
N LYS A 197 -19.47 3.96 8.72
CA LYS A 197 -20.46 4.07 9.81
C LYS A 197 -19.86 4.72 11.06
N LYS A 198 -18.56 4.51 11.32
CA LYS A 198 -17.84 5.13 12.44
C LYS A 198 -17.43 6.57 12.12
N VAL A 199 -16.85 6.80 10.94
CA VAL A 199 -16.43 8.13 10.48
C VAL A 199 -16.94 8.37 9.05
N PRO A 200 -18.13 8.98 8.89
CA PRO A 200 -18.75 9.18 7.57
C PRO A 200 -17.99 10.15 6.67
N HIS A 201 -17.27 11.12 7.26
CA HIS A 201 -16.67 12.23 6.52
C HIS A 201 -15.37 11.81 5.81
N LEU A 202 -15.32 12.03 4.49
CA LEU A 202 -14.19 11.63 3.63
C LEU A 202 -12.87 12.31 4.01
N ASP A 203 -12.93 13.57 4.47
CA ASP A 203 -11.72 14.31 4.89
C ASP A 203 -11.31 14.07 6.35
N GLN A 204 -12.14 13.45 7.19
CA GLN A 204 -11.76 13.14 8.58
C GLN A 204 -11.10 11.78 8.69
N LEU A 205 -11.49 10.84 7.82
CA LEU A 205 -10.89 9.52 7.73
C LEU A 205 -10.63 9.22 6.27
N VAL A 206 -9.37 9.20 5.88
CA VAL A 206 -8.99 8.82 4.52
C VAL A 206 -8.92 7.30 4.44
N ILE A 207 -9.53 6.71 3.42
CA ILE A 207 -9.51 5.25 3.22
C ILE A 207 -8.86 4.91 1.89
N PHE A 208 -7.77 4.15 1.94
CA PHE A 208 -7.23 3.41 0.80
C PHE A 208 -7.74 1.96 0.88
N ALA A 209 -8.33 1.43 -0.19
CA ALA A 209 -8.85 0.06 -0.16
C ALA A 209 -8.59 -0.74 -1.44
N GLY A 210 -8.34 -2.03 -1.29
CA GLY A 210 -8.29 -3.00 -2.37
C GLY A 210 -6.97 -3.75 -2.47
N ALA A 211 -6.94 -4.71 -3.38
CA ALA A 211 -5.79 -5.54 -3.71
C ALA A 211 -5.56 -5.57 -5.24
N CYS A 212 -4.65 -6.42 -5.69
CA CYS A 212 -4.52 -6.75 -7.11
C CYS A 212 -5.87 -7.18 -7.69
N GLN A 213 -6.21 -6.64 -8.84
CA GLN A 213 -7.44 -6.96 -9.57
C GLN A 213 -8.75 -6.67 -8.81
N SER A 214 -8.75 -5.85 -7.76
CA SER A 214 -10.00 -5.53 -7.04
C SER A 214 -11.01 -4.75 -7.88
N HIS A 215 -12.28 -4.83 -7.50
CA HIS A 215 -13.38 -4.10 -8.12
C HIS A 215 -13.39 -2.62 -7.70
N PHE A 216 -12.50 -1.84 -8.32
CA PHE A 216 -12.28 -0.42 -8.08
C PHE A 216 -13.56 0.41 -7.87
N GLU A 217 -14.51 0.33 -8.80
CA GLU A 217 -15.70 1.20 -8.81
C GLU A 217 -16.59 0.94 -7.60
N SER A 218 -16.64 -0.30 -7.11
CA SER A 218 -17.42 -0.66 -5.92
C SER A 218 -16.77 -0.13 -4.64
N LEU A 219 -15.43 -0.08 -4.60
CA LEU A 219 -14.68 0.45 -3.46
C LEU A 219 -14.84 1.97 -3.34
N ILE A 220 -14.70 2.70 -4.45
CA ILE A 220 -14.95 4.15 -4.47
C ILE A 220 -16.41 4.44 -4.08
N ARG A 221 -17.38 3.73 -4.66
CA ARG A 221 -18.80 3.89 -4.28
C ARG A 221 -19.10 3.54 -2.82
N ALA A 222 -18.27 2.69 -2.18
CA ALA A 222 -18.42 2.37 -0.77
C ALA A 222 -17.92 3.49 0.15
N GLY A 223 -17.18 4.47 -0.38
CA GLY A 223 -16.63 5.60 0.37
C GLY A 223 -15.11 5.54 0.58
N ALA A 224 -14.38 4.73 -0.20
CA ALA A 224 -12.93 4.80 -0.24
C ALA A 224 -12.47 6.07 -0.96
N ASN A 225 -11.43 6.73 -0.44
CA ASN A 225 -10.79 7.88 -1.08
C ASN A 225 -9.92 7.41 -2.25
N PHE A 226 -9.18 6.33 -2.03
CA PHE A 226 -8.33 5.68 -3.02
C PHE A 226 -8.66 4.20 -3.09
N ALA A 227 -8.59 3.65 -4.29
CA ALA A 227 -8.76 2.23 -4.49
C ALA A 227 -7.83 1.67 -5.56
N SER A 228 -7.49 0.39 -5.41
CA SER A 228 -6.61 -0.30 -6.33
C SER A 228 -7.33 -0.88 -7.55
N SER A 229 -6.51 -1.11 -8.57
CA SER A 229 -6.74 -1.81 -9.82
C SER A 229 -7.94 -1.35 -10.66
N PRO A 230 -8.06 -0.07 -11.06
CA PRO A 230 -9.05 0.35 -12.06
C PRO A 230 -9.05 -0.55 -13.31
N SER A 231 -7.87 -0.90 -13.83
CA SER A 231 -7.71 -1.78 -15.00
C SER A 231 -7.56 -3.27 -14.64
N ARG A 232 -7.82 -3.67 -13.40
CA ARG A 232 -7.68 -5.05 -12.90
C ARG A 232 -6.29 -5.66 -13.10
N VAL A 233 -5.26 -4.85 -12.86
CA VAL A 233 -3.84 -5.25 -12.94
C VAL A 233 -3.28 -5.58 -11.55
N ASN A 234 -2.13 -6.25 -11.53
CA ASN A 234 -1.34 -6.39 -10.32
C ASN A 234 -0.72 -5.05 -9.94
N ILE A 235 -0.70 -4.74 -8.64
CA ILE A 235 -0.13 -3.51 -8.10
C ILE A 235 1.16 -3.81 -7.35
N HIS A 236 2.06 -2.83 -7.35
CA HIS A 236 3.32 -2.90 -6.63
C HIS A 236 3.12 -2.66 -5.12
N ALA A 237 3.99 -3.24 -4.27
CA ALA A 237 3.90 -3.03 -2.83
C ALA A 237 4.20 -1.57 -2.39
N LEU A 238 5.01 -0.85 -3.16
CA LEU A 238 5.37 0.57 -2.94
C LEU A 238 4.18 1.52 -3.17
N ASP A 239 3.25 1.14 -4.04
CA ASP A 239 2.22 2.03 -4.57
C ASP A 239 1.24 2.54 -3.49
N PRO A 240 0.63 1.67 -2.65
CA PRO A 240 -0.20 2.14 -1.53
C PRO A 240 0.58 2.99 -0.53
N VAL A 241 1.83 2.60 -0.24
CA VAL A 241 2.70 3.28 0.73
C VAL A 241 3.00 4.71 0.29
N TYR A 242 3.34 4.90 -0.98
CA TYR A 242 3.62 6.22 -1.54
C TYR A 242 2.41 7.15 -1.47
N ILE A 243 1.21 6.67 -1.87
CA ILE A 243 -0.02 7.46 -1.78
C ILE A 243 -0.29 7.89 -0.34
N VAL A 244 -0.18 6.96 0.60
CA VAL A 244 -0.47 7.21 2.02
C VAL A 244 0.54 8.19 2.61
N ALA A 245 1.84 8.03 2.31
CA ALA A 245 2.88 8.97 2.72
C ALA A 245 2.59 10.38 2.17
N ARG A 246 2.21 10.51 0.90
CA ARG A 246 1.86 11.79 0.29
C ARG A 246 0.70 12.48 0.99
N ILE A 247 -0.36 11.77 1.33
CA ILE A 247 -1.51 12.34 2.05
C ILE A 247 -1.12 12.75 3.47
N CYS A 248 -0.37 11.88 4.16
CA CYS A 248 0.09 12.07 5.54
C CYS A 248 0.91 13.37 5.72
N PHE A 249 1.74 13.70 4.73
CA PHE A 249 2.66 14.84 4.77
C PHE A 249 2.25 16.03 3.88
N THR A 250 1.06 16.00 3.28
CA THR A 250 0.49 17.20 2.63
C THR A 250 -0.24 18.05 3.69
N PRO A 251 -0.11 19.39 3.70
CA PRO A 251 -0.81 20.27 4.65
C PRO A 251 -2.34 20.10 4.61
N PHE A 252 -3.01 20.21 5.76
CA PHE A 252 -4.47 20.04 5.85
C PHE A 252 -5.31 21.09 5.08
N MET A 253 -4.68 22.20 4.69
CA MET A 253 -5.28 23.25 3.86
C MET A 253 -5.12 22.97 2.36
N ASP A 254 -4.17 22.11 1.99
CA ASP A 254 -3.87 21.77 0.61
C ASP A 254 -4.61 20.50 0.19
N ARG A 255 -4.84 20.39 -1.12
CA ARG A 255 -5.46 19.21 -1.74
C ARG A 255 -4.40 18.30 -2.31
N VAL A 256 -4.59 17.00 -2.12
CA VAL A 256 -3.77 15.97 -2.75
C VAL A 256 -4.30 15.74 -4.16
N ASN A 257 -3.55 16.18 -5.17
CA ASN A 257 -3.90 15.97 -6.56
C ASN A 257 -3.72 14.49 -6.93
N VAL A 258 -4.83 13.82 -7.26
CA VAL A 258 -4.85 12.39 -7.60
C VAL A 258 -3.89 12.09 -8.74
N TRP A 259 -3.87 12.90 -9.80
CA TRP A 259 -3.00 12.68 -10.96
C TRP A 259 -1.51 12.76 -10.59
N ASP A 260 -1.13 13.73 -9.76
CA ASP A 260 0.26 13.91 -9.34
C ASP A 260 0.75 12.78 -8.45
N VAL A 261 -0.13 12.20 -7.64
CA VAL A 261 0.24 11.03 -6.84
C VAL A 261 0.33 9.79 -7.73
N LEU A 262 -0.64 9.56 -8.62
CA LEU A 262 -0.66 8.38 -9.49
C LEU A 262 0.55 8.31 -10.42
N ARG A 263 0.96 9.42 -11.06
CA ARG A 263 2.10 9.43 -12.01
C ARG A 263 3.44 9.05 -11.37
N ASN A 264 3.55 9.20 -10.04
CA ASN A 264 4.75 8.90 -9.27
C ASN A 264 4.72 7.50 -8.64
N THR A 265 3.62 6.76 -8.79
CA THR A 265 3.53 5.34 -8.43
C THR A 265 4.07 4.46 -9.57
N LEU A 266 4.49 3.24 -9.25
CA LEU A 266 5.06 2.33 -10.24
C LEU A 266 4.02 1.76 -11.20
N THR A 267 2.78 1.53 -10.74
CA THR A 267 1.71 0.99 -11.60
C THR A 267 0.88 2.09 -12.29
N GLY A 268 0.91 3.33 -11.81
CA GLY A 268 0.20 4.46 -12.41
C GLY A 268 -1.33 4.34 -12.40
N GLU A 269 -2.01 5.04 -13.30
CA GLU A 269 -3.49 5.08 -13.32
C GLU A 269 -4.17 3.75 -13.66
N LYS A 270 -3.41 2.80 -14.21
CA LYS A 270 -3.92 1.43 -14.47
C LYS A 270 -4.11 0.66 -13.18
N GLY A 271 -3.19 0.87 -12.23
CA GLY A 271 -3.13 0.14 -10.97
C GLY A 271 -3.83 0.82 -9.81
N LEU A 272 -4.06 2.13 -9.88
CA LEU A 272 -4.57 2.89 -8.75
C LEU A 272 -5.46 4.03 -9.24
N GLY A 273 -6.43 4.41 -8.43
CA GLY A 273 -7.26 5.58 -8.66
C GLY A 273 -7.83 6.12 -7.35
N GLY A 274 -8.49 7.26 -7.43
CA GLY A 274 -9.08 7.88 -6.25
C GLY A 274 -9.87 9.13 -6.57
N ILE A 275 -10.34 9.77 -5.51
CA ILE A 275 -11.02 11.06 -5.51
C ILE A 275 -10.16 12.12 -4.82
N GLU A 276 -10.47 13.38 -5.10
CA GLU A 276 -9.82 14.50 -4.44
C GLU A 276 -9.91 14.36 -2.91
N THR A 277 -8.77 14.53 -2.23
CA THR A 277 -8.62 14.30 -0.79
C THR A 277 -7.74 15.40 -0.21
N ARG A 278 -8.07 15.89 0.99
CA ARG A 278 -7.25 16.89 1.69
C ARG A 278 -5.99 16.27 2.30
N GLY A 279 -4.94 17.06 2.45
CA GLY A 279 -3.79 16.66 3.26
C GLY A 279 -4.14 16.52 4.75
N LEU A 280 -3.21 15.99 5.53
CA LEU A 280 -3.39 15.76 6.98
C LEU A 280 -2.33 16.41 7.86
N LEU A 281 -1.22 16.88 7.28
CA LEU A 281 -0.11 17.45 8.02
C LEU A 281 -0.53 18.76 8.71
N ARG A 282 -0.17 18.86 9.98
CA ARG A 282 -0.35 20.08 10.79
C ARG A 282 1.00 20.57 11.29
N THR A 283 1.16 21.89 11.36
CA THR A 283 2.33 22.55 11.95
C THR A 283 1.89 23.22 13.26
N GLY A 284 2.65 23.00 14.33
CA GLY A 284 2.41 23.56 15.65
C GLY A 284 3.60 24.35 16.17
N MET A 285 3.34 25.26 17.13
CA MET A 285 4.35 26.05 17.83
C MET A 285 3.85 26.44 19.24
N PRO A 286 4.75 26.76 20.19
CA PRO A 286 6.20 26.56 20.13
C PRO A 286 6.59 25.12 20.49
N TYR A 287 7.66 24.60 19.89
CA TYR A 287 8.34 23.40 20.41
C TYR A 287 9.48 23.85 21.33
N ARG A 288 9.48 23.38 22.58
CA ARG A 288 10.59 23.58 23.51
C ARG A 288 11.24 22.23 23.73
N LYS A 289 12.43 22.01 23.18
CA LYS A 289 13.27 20.88 23.59
C LYS A 289 13.60 21.08 25.06
N HIS A 290 13.11 20.20 25.93
CA HIS A 290 13.66 20.09 27.27
C HIS A 290 15.02 19.41 27.13
N GLU A 291 16.10 20.11 27.44
CA GLU A 291 17.39 19.47 27.66
C GLU A 291 17.22 18.57 28.89
N GLU A 292 17.34 17.25 28.70
CA GLU A 292 17.52 16.35 29.82
C GLU A 292 18.94 16.58 30.35
N ASP A 293 19.05 17.31 31.46
CA ASP A 293 20.30 17.45 32.21
C ASP A 293 20.76 16.04 32.65
N PHE A 294 21.83 15.54 32.03
CA PHE A 294 22.56 14.33 32.48
C PHE A 294 23.67 14.69 33.47
#